data_AF-A0A257K1U1-F1
#
_entry.id   AF-A0A257K1U1-F1
#
_cell.length_a   1.000
_cell.length_b   1.000
_cell.length_c   1.000
_cell.angle_alpha   90.00
_cell.angle_beta   90.00
_cell.angle_gamma   90.00
#
_symmetry.space_group_name_H-M   'P 1'
#
loop_
_entity.id
_entity.type
_entity.pdbx_description
1 polymer ?
#
loop_
_entity_poly.entity_id
_entity_poly.type
_entity_poly.pdbx_seq_one_letter_code
_entity_poly.pdbx_strand_id
1 'polypeptide(L)'
;ACGSNEAVKNTSFDKYVVLGQLSFGGTLALTSWNGFVGQAGQHFDLFDWGSTTGNFASIDASGFKLAAGTRLDTSALYTTGEISITAVPEPRQWALLLAGLAGLTWRTRRQRTGTDCA
;
A
#
# COMPACT_ATOMS: atom_id res chain seq x y z
N ALA A 1 14.94 -9.90 -35.44
CA ALA A 1 13.73 -10.47 -34.83
C ALA A 1 13.00 -9.35 -34.11
N CYS A 2 11.89 -8.85 -34.66
CA CYS A 2 11.02 -7.92 -33.95
C CYS A 2 10.12 -8.77 -33.05
N GLY A 3 10.50 -8.93 -31.79
CA GLY A 3 9.63 -9.54 -30.79
C GLY A 3 8.36 -8.71 -30.67
N SER A 4 7.21 -9.34 -30.71
CA SER A 4 5.94 -8.64 -30.66
C SER A 4 5.80 -7.91 -29.33
N ASN A 5 5.60 -6.58 -29.39
CA ASN A 5 5.37 -5.67 -28.26
C ASN A 5 4.11 -6.01 -27.45
N GLU A 6 3.46 -7.15 -27.68
CA GLU A 6 2.24 -7.62 -27.03
C GLU A 6 2.53 -8.03 -25.59
N ALA A 7 3.68 -8.65 -25.31
CA ALA A 7 4.10 -8.98 -23.95
C ALA A 7 4.43 -7.72 -23.13
N VAL A 8 4.93 -6.66 -23.78
CA VAL A 8 5.18 -5.36 -23.15
C VAL A 8 3.85 -4.62 -22.96
N LYS A 9 2.95 -4.61 -23.95
CA LYS A 9 1.62 -3.99 -23.83
C LYS A 9 0.71 -4.62 -22.77
N ASN A 10 0.81 -5.93 -22.56
CA ASN A 10 -0.01 -6.63 -21.56
C ASN A 10 0.61 -6.59 -20.15
N THR A 11 1.80 -6.01 -19.99
CA THR A 11 2.48 -5.87 -18.69
C THR A 11 2.85 -4.42 -18.35
N SER A 12 2.86 -3.51 -19.33
CA SER A 12 3.07 -2.08 -19.13
C SER A 12 1.73 -1.36 -19.05
N PHE A 13 1.44 -0.84 -17.87
CA PHE A 13 0.62 0.35 -17.75
C PHE A 13 1.32 1.49 -18.51
N ASP A 14 0.54 2.38 -19.17
CA ASP A 14 1.13 3.52 -19.87
C ASP A 14 1.89 4.39 -18.86
N LYS A 15 3.20 4.58 -19.10
CA LYS A 15 4.07 5.41 -18.27
C LYS A 15 4.44 6.71 -18.98
N TYR A 16 4.66 7.76 -18.21
CA TYR A 16 5.04 9.07 -18.72
C TYR A 16 6.56 9.22 -18.72
N VAL A 17 7.17 9.31 -19.91
CA VAL A 17 8.63 9.33 -20.09
C VAL A 17 9.12 10.73 -20.46
N VAL A 18 10.07 11.26 -19.69
CA VAL A 18 10.70 12.58 -19.91
C VAL A 18 12.22 12.46 -19.92
N LEU A 19 12.83 12.56 -21.10
CA LEU A 19 14.29 12.44 -21.24
C LEU A 19 15.11 13.56 -20.55
N GLY A 20 14.45 14.63 -20.11
CA GLY A 20 15.06 15.79 -19.44
C GLY A 20 14.66 15.89 -17.96
N GLN A 21 14.51 17.13 -17.48
CA GLN A 21 14.07 17.40 -16.12
C GLN A 21 12.55 17.36 -16.01
N LEU A 22 12.02 16.44 -15.19
CA LEU A 22 10.62 16.38 -14.80
C LEU A 22 10.40 17.14 -13.49
N SER A 23 9.50 18.13 -13.51
CA SER A 23 9.14 18.87 -12.29
C SER A 23 7.82 18.36 -11.74
N PHE A 24 7.83 17.91 -10.49
CA PHE A 24 6.61 17.53 -9.78
C PHE A 24 5.97 18.74 -9.09
N GLY A 25 4.64 18.80 -9.14
CA GLY A 25 3.87 19.85 -8.49
C GLY A 25 2.37 19.56 -8.55
N GLY A 26 1.56 20.41 -7.90
CA GLY A 26 0.11 20.22 -7.87
C GLY A 26 -0.33 18.95 -7.15
N THR A 27 -1.45 18.36 -7.58
CA THR A 27 -2.02 17.14 -6.97
C THR A 27 -1.93 15.97 -7.95
N LEU A 28 -1.36 14.84 -7.51
CA LEU A 28 -1.42 13.58 -8.23
C LEU A 28 -2.74 12.88 -7.88
N ALA A 29 -3.67 12.80 -8.83
CA ALA A 29 -4.93 12.10 -8.65
C ALA A 29 -4.84 10.69 -9.24
N LEU A 30 -5.06 9.67 -8.41
CA LEU A 30 -5.10 8.26 -8.81
C LEU A 30 -6.54 7.79 -8.85
N THR A 31 -6.95 7.22 -9.98
CA THR A 31 -8.32 6.72 -10.18
C THR A 31 -8.32 5.34 -10.79
N SER A 32 -9.25 4.49 -10.36
CA SER A 32 -9.44 3.16 -10.93
C SER A 32 -10.28 3.23 -12.20
N TRP A 33 -9.76 2.72 -13.32
CA TRP A 33 -10.52 2.56 -14.56
C TRP A 33 -11.33 1.26 -14.56
N ASN A 34 -12.56 1.29 -15.08
CA ASN A 34 -13.41 0.11 -15.31
C ASN A 34 -13.57 -0.85 -14.10
N GLY A 35 -13.63 -0.29 -12.88
CA GLY A 35 -13.78 -1.09 -11.67
C GLY A 35 -12.51 -1.84 -11.23
N PHE A 36 -11.35 -1.48 -11.76
CA PHE A 36 -10.06 -2.03 -11.34
C PHE A 36 -9.87 -1.92 -9.82
N VAL A 37 -9.48 -3.03 -9.19
CA VAL A 37 -9.16 -3.08 -7.75
C VAL A 37 -7.73 -3.56 -7.57
N GLY A 38 -6.88 -2.66 -7.08
CA GLY A 38 -5.48 -2.93 -6.83
C GLY A 38 -5.29 -3.95 -5.71
N GLN A 39 -4.43 -4.94 -5.95
CA GLN A 39 -4.10 -6.04 -5.05
C GLN A 39 -2.70 -5.85 -4.45
N ALA A 40 -2.45 -6.43 -3.28
CA ALA A 40 -1.12 -6.42 -2.68
C ALA A 40 -0.07 -7.09 -3.59
N GLY A 41 1.13 -6.53 -3.62
CA GLY A 41 2.24 -6.98 -4.45
C GLY A 41 2.21 -6.45 -5.89
N GLN A 42 1.23 -5.61 -6.23
CA GLN A 42 1.21 -4.94 -7.53
C GLN A 42 2.06 -3.66 -7.53
N HIS A 43 2.69 -3.43 -8.67
CA HIS A 43 3.65 -2.37 -8.92
C HIS A 43 3.25 -1.65 -10.21
N PHE A 44 3.23 -0.32 -10.18
CA PHE A 44 2.88 0.51 -11.33
C PHE A 44 3.97 1.55 -11.55
N ASP A 45 4.68 1.41 -12.67
CA ASP A 45 5.62 2.42 -13.17
C ASP A 45 4.79 3.54 -13.82
N LEU A 46 4.79 4.73 -13.23
CA LEU A 46 4.03 5.89 -13.71
C LEU A 46 4.91 6.85 -14.49
N PHE A 47 6.20 6.94 -14.16
CA PHE A 47 7.07 8.02 -14.58
C PHE A 47 8.50 7.55 -14.81
N ASP A 48 9.10 7.97 -15.92
CA ASP A 48 10.51 7.72 -16.23
C ASP A 48 11.16 9.06 -16.59
N TRP A 49 12.31 9.38 -16.01
CA TRP A 49 12.93 10.69 -16.17
C TRP A 49 14.46 10.67 -16.21
N GLY A 50 15.05 11.70 -16.82
CA GLY A 50 16.49 11.95 -16.73
C GLY A 50 16.88 12.59 -15.39
N SER A 51 16.14 13.61 -14.95
CA SER A 51 16.28 14.23 -13.63
C SER A 51 14.95 14.71 -13.09
N THR A 52 14.81 14.84 -11.76
CA THR A 52 13.58 15.35 -11.13
C THR A 52 13.82 16.55 -10.23
N THR A 53 12.81 17.41 -10.13
CA THR A 53 12.78 18.52 -9.18
C THR A 53 11.39 18.68 -8.56
N GLY A 54 11.35 19.01 -7.27
CA GLY A 54 10.10 19.20 -6.54
C GLY A 54 9.37 17.90 -6.19
N ASN A 55 8.19 18.06 -5.60
CA ASN A 55 7.31 16.97 -5.16
C ASN A 55 5.85 17.37 -5.43
N PHE A 56 4.96 16.38 -5.57
CA PHE A 56 3.52 16.67 -5.55
C PHE A 56 3.16 17.31 -4.21
N ALA A 57 2.36 18.38 -4.26
CA ALA A 57 1.87 19.05 -3.06
C ALA A 57 0.83 18.19 -2.32
N SER A 58 0.10 17.34 -3.06
CA SER A 58 -0.83 16.37 -2.51
C SER A 58 -0.94 15.14 -3.42
N ILE A 59 -1.26 13.98 -2.85
CA ILE A 59 -1.56 12.75 -3.59
C ILE A 59 -2.98 12.34 -3.19
N ASP A 60 -3.91 12.43 -4.14
CA ASP A 60 -5.30 12.03 -3.97
C ASP A 60 -5.52 10.63 -4.55
N ALA A 61 -5.63 9.64 -3.67
CA ALA A 61 -5.94 8.25 -4.04
C ALA A 61 -7.39 7.87 -3.75
N SER A 62 -8.29 8.83 -3.47
CA SER A 62 -9.68 8.55 -3.10
C SER A 62 -10.48 7.86 -4.21
N GLY A 63 -10.12 8.11 -5.47
CA GLY A 63 -10.70 7.45 -6.65
C GLY A 63 -10.08 6.09 -6.99
N PHE A 64 -8.98 5.69 -6.32
CA PHE A 64 -8.28 4.45 -6.59
C PHE A 64 -8.76 3.35 -5.63
N LYS A 65 -9.41 2.33 -6.20
CA LYS A 65 -9.95 1.21 -5.42
C LYS A 65 -8.83 0.24 -5.07
N LEU A 66 -8.63 0.06 -3.79
CA LEU A 66 -7.68 -0.87 -3.20
C LEU A 66 -8.45 -2.04 -2.57
N ALA A 67 -7.89 -3.24 -2.64
CA ALA A 67 -8.43 -4.39 -1.94
C ALA A 67 -8.41 -4.16 -0.42
N ALA A 68 -9.36 -4.76 0.30
CA ALA A 68 -9.40 -4.67 1.76
C ALA A 68 -8.08 -5.17 2.38
N GLY A 69 -7.57 -4.46 3.39
CA GLY A 69 -6.30 -4.79 4.01
C GLY A 69 -5.07 -4.42 3.18
N THR A 70 -5.20 -3.57 2.16
CA THR A 70 -4.07 -3.05 1.38
C THR A 70 -3.93 -1.54 1.54
N ARG A 71 -2.70 -1.04 1.33
CA ARG A 71 -2.38 0.38 1.29
C ARG A 71 -1.55 0.70 0.06
N LEU A 72 -1.71 1.91 -0.43
CA LEU A 72 -0.82 2.47 -1.43
C LEU A 72 0.50 2.89 -0.78
N ASP A 73 1.62 2.53 -1.41
CA ASP A 73 2.96 2.91 -1.03
C ASP A 73 3.61 3.72 -2.16
N THR A 74 3.85 4.99 -1.87
CA THR A 74 4.43 5.98 -2.80
C THR A 74 5.88 6.31 -2.47
N SER A 75 6.54 5.50 -1.63
CA SER A 75 7.95 5.74 -1.24
C SER A 75 8.90 5.74 -2.44
N ALA A 76 8.61 4.93 -3.45
CA ALA A 76 9.39 4.81 -4.68
C ALA A 76 9.01 5.84 -5.77
N LEU A 77 7.96 6.65 -5.55
CA LEU A 77 7.40 7.53 -6.58
C LEU A 77 8.39 8.61 -7.05
N TYR A 78 9.27 9.08 -6.17
CA TYR A 78 10.24 10.14 -6.47
C TYR A 78 11.65 9.63 -6.75
N THR A 79 11.88 8.32 -6.58
CA THR A 79 13.18 7.68 -6.81
C THR A 79 13.19 6.90 -8.12
N THR A 80 12.18 6.04 -8.31
CA THR A 80 12.05 5.19 -9.49
C THR A 80 10.80 5.50 -10.33
N GLY A 81 9.93 6.39 -9.86
CA GLY A 81 8.70 6.75 -10.57
C GLY A 81 7.56 5.75 -10.39
N GLU A 82 7.71 4.86 -9.40
CA GLU A 82 6.84 3.73 -9.21
C GLU A 82 5.96 3.89 -7.96
N ILE A 83 4.73 3.42 -8.05
CA ILE A 83 3.86 3.19 -6.89
C ILE A 83 3.64 1.69 -6.70
N SER A 84 3.57 1.27 -5.45
CA SER A 84 3.30 -0.13 -5.13
C SER A 84 2.12 -0.26 -4.19
N ILE A 85 1.46 -1.40 -4.24
CA ILE A 85 0.36 -1.74 -3.34
C ILE A 85 0.88 -2.77 -2.37
N THR A 86 0.89 -2.43 -1.10
CA THR A 86 1.40 -3.30 -0.05
C THR A 86 0.26 -3.76 0.84
N ALA A 87 0.32 -5.00 1.30
CA ALA A 87 -0.59 -5.46 2.34
C ALA A 87 -0.33 -4.62 3.61
N VAL A 88 -1.39 -4.13 4.23
CA VAL A 88 -1.33 -3.61 5.59
C VAL A 88 -1.16 -4.83 6.47
N PRO A 89 -0.04 -4.97 7.18
CA PRO A 89 0.08 -6.05 8.14
C PRO A 89 -1.07 -5.87 9.14
N GLU A 90 -1.74 -6.96 9.52
CA GLU A 90 -2.74 -6.96 10.60
C GLU A 90 -2.15 -7.56 11.90
N PRO A 91 -0.94 -7.22 12.40
CA PRO A 91 -0.30 -8.05 13.42
C PRO A 91 -0.84 -7.77 14.82
N ARG A 92 -1.73 -6.77 14.98
CA ARG A 92 -2.12 -6.28 16.31
C ARG A 92 -3.49 -6.74 16.77
N GLN A 93 -4.39 -7.11 15.87
CA GLN A 93 -5.73 -7.56 16.28
C GLN A 93 -5.65 -8.90 17.02
N TRP A 94 -4.85 -9.84 16.48
CA TRP A 94 -4.55 -11.11 17.14
C TRP A 94 -3.75 -10.91 18.43
N ALA A 95 -2.76 -10.02 18.41
CA ALA A 95 -1.99 -9.72 19.62
C ALA A 95 -2.88 -9.14 20.74
N LEU A 96 -3.81 -8.25 20.41
CA LEU A 96 -4.77 -7.67 21.36
C LEU A 96 -5.83 -8.69 21.80
N LEU A 97 -6.32 -9.54 20.91
CA LEU A 97 -7.24 -10.63 21.23
C LEU A 97 -6.59 -11.62 22.21
N LEU A 98 -5.38 -12.08 21.89
CA LEU A 98 -4.62 -13.00 22.74
C LEU A 98 -4.24 -12.35 24.06
N ALA A 99 -3.83 -11.07 24.07
CA ALA A 99 -3.57 -10.33 25.30
C ALA A 99 -4.84 -10.18 26.16
N GLY A 100 -6.00 -9.92 25.54
CA GLY A 100 -7.29 -9.83 26.23
C GLY A 100 -7.72 -11.16 26.85
N LEU A 101 -7.59 -12.27 26.10
CA LEU A 101 -7.87 -13.62 26.58
C LEU A 101 -6.90 -14.04 27.70
N ALA A 102 -5.61 -13.73 27.56
CA ALA A 102 -4.61 -13.94 28.60
C ALA A 102 -4.91 -13.12 29.87
N GLY A 103 -5.36 -11.86 29.71
CA GLY A 103 -5.79 -11.02 30.82
C GLY A 103 -7.00 -11.58 31.57
N LEU A 104 -8.03 -12.05 30.86
CA LEU A 104 -9.24 -12.64 31.45
C LEU A 104 -8.96 -13.95 32.18
N THR A 105 -8.14 -14.82 31.58
CA THR A 105 -7.72 -16.08 32.22
C THR A 105 -6.86 -15.85 33.46
N TRP A 106 -5.99 -14.83 33.44
CA TRP A 106 -5.21 -14.46 34.62
C TRP A 106 -6.09 -13.88 35.74
N ARG A 107 -7.05 -13.01 35.39
CA ARG A 107 -7.95 -12.35 36.34
C ARG A 107 -8.88 -13.36 37.04
N THR A 108 -9.40 -14.34 36.29
CA THR A 108 -10.24 -15.43 36.84
C THR A 108 -9.44 -16.41 37.71
N ARG A 109 -8.17 -16.69 37.37
CA ARG A 109 -7.28 -17.51 38.22
C ARG A 109 -6.97 -16.85 39.55
N ARG A 110 -6.74 -15.53 39.57
CA ARG A 110 -6.48 -14.78 40.82
C ARG A 110 -7.68 -14.71 41.77
N GLN A 111 -8.90 -14.74 41.24
CA GLN A 111 -10.12 -14.67 42.06
C GLN A 111 -10.44 -15.98 42.80
N ARG A 112 -9.91 -17.13 42.34
CA ARG A 112 -10.16 -18.44 42.96
C ARG A 112 -9.25 -18.76 44.14
N THR A 113 -8.15 -18.04 44.30
CA THR A 113 -7.17 -18.25 45.39
C THR A 113 -7.49 -17.49 46.69
N GLY A 114 -8.65 -16.83 46.78
CA GLY A 114 -9.03 -15.99 47.92
C GLY A 114 -10.23 -16.46 48.74
N THR A 115 -10.68 -17.71 48.57
CA THR A 115 -11.93 -18.19 49.21
C THR A 115 -11.75 -19.56 49.85
N ASP A 116 -10.75 -19.72 50.72
CA ASP A 116 -10.70 -20.85 51.65
C ASP A 116 -9.97 -20.41 52.93
N CYS A 117 -10.75 -20.10 53.97
CA CYS A 117 -10.41 -20.20 55.39
C CYS A 117 -11.69 -19.83 56.17
N ALA A 118 -12.55 -20.82 56.39
CA ALA A 118 -13.59 -20.85 57.41
C ALA A 118 -13.48 -22.18 58.16
#